data_AF-A0A0N5CKP2-F1
#
_entry.id   AF-A0A0N5CKP2-F1
#
_cell.length_a   1.000
_cell.length_b   1.000
_cell.length_c   1.000
_cell.angle_alpha   90.00
_cell.angle_beta   90.00
_cell.angle_gamma   90.00
#
_symmetry.space_group_name_H-M   'P 1'
#
loop_
_entity.id
_entity.type
_entity.pdbx_description
1 polymer ?
#
loop_
_entity_poly.entity_id
_entity_poly.type
_entity_poly.pdbx_seq_one_letter_code
_entity_poly.pdbx_strand_id
1 'polypeptide(L)'
;MVDDGTGIPRLTTASNCPGFCGRQATTWSSGNITYSDCQACSWGYRSVDKFLCSSCNDLLPLYDWLYLLFVAIIPLLLNSFFVQVYATPKRSASVRQHLFLQHLCCLLECGTSALFSVLLMPPRGSPLLYGCAKSSLREWYPMFYNPIINHTHTLRCTQEIVFPLYSLPFVYLAFCLICLIIFRSTLYLAVFKHHSVGTGPYYATLFAIPLIALFHALIAGLLYYSFGYVTLVCSLGLNTLHMALEREKSMRKLCFEMIHKPRNLFILIIHMALFGFSIFTLTISRTNSNGSFISLCGMLLVPLPSFLYLVTVGITDPEHVHNAS
;
A
#
# COMPACT_ATOMS: atom_id res chain seq x y z
N MET A 1 -21.75 21.25 30.83
CA MET A 1 -22.35 22.48 31.38
C MET A 1 -21.59 22.83 32.63
N VAL A 2 -20.84 23.92 32.62
CA VAL A 2 -20.27 24.52 33.84
C VAL A 2 -21.16 25.72 34.11
N ASP A 3 -21.80 25.72 35.27
CA ASP A 3 -22.76 26.72 35.69
C ASP A 3 -22.05 27.71 36.61
N ASP A 4 -21.60 28.84 36.06
CA ASP A 4 -20.91 29.90 36.81
C ASP A 4 -21.90 30.90 37.45
N GLY A 5 -23.18 30.54 37.60
CA GLY A 5 -24.11 31.25 38.48
C GLY A 5 -24.50 32.68 38.06
N THR A 6 -24.17 33.12 36.84
CA THR A 6 -24.46 34.51 36.41
C THR A 6 -25.77 34.71 35.65
N GLY A 7 -26.60 33.69 35.43
CA GLY A 7 -27.98 33.84 34.93
C GLY A 7 -28.17 34.55 33.57
N ILE A 8 -27.09 34.81 32.84
CA ILE A 8 -27.09 35.43 31.51
C ILE A 8 -26.52 34.38 30.55
N PRO A 9 -27.23 33.97 29.49
CA PRO A 9 -26.68 33.07 28.48
C PRO A 9 -25.62 33.85 27.71
N ARG A 10 -24.39 33.86 28.25
CA ARG A 10 -23.24 34.32 27.49
C ARG A 10 -23.12 33.38 26.30
N LEU A 11 -23.12 33.96 25.10
CA LEU A 11 -22.60 33.32 23.90
C LEU A 11 -21.17 32.90 24.23
N THR A 12 -21.00 31.67 24.71
CA THR A 12 -19.70 31.12 25.04
C THR A 12 -18.89 31.22 23.76
N THR A 13 -17.81 32.00 23.79
CA THR A 13 -16.74 31.90 22.81
C THR A 13 -16.45 30.42 22.64
N ALA A 14 -16.95 29.84 21.54
CA ALA A 14 -17.12 28.41 21.45
C ALA A 14 -15.74 27.75 21.52
N SER A 15 -15.45 27.11 22.65
CA SER A 15 -14.15 26.52 22.93
C SER A 15 -13.84 25.41 21.93
N ASN A 16 -12.55 25.25 21.61
CA ASN A 16 -12.04 24.15 20.79
C ASN A 16 -12.52 22.79 21.32
N CYS A 17 -12.88 21.90 20.42
CA CYS A 17 -13.20 20.52 20.70
C CYS A 17 -11.95 19.74 21.13
N PRO A 18 -12.09 18.81 22.09
CA PRO A 18 -10.98 17.99 22.53
C PRO A 18 -10.70 16.85 21.52
N GLY A 19 -9.45 16.39 21.50
CA GLY A 19 -9.02 15.29 20.62
C GLY A 19 -9.16 15.62 19.13
N PHE A 20 -9.72 14.66 18.38
CA PHE A 20 -9.97 14.78 16.93
C PHE A 20 -11.43 15.10 16.59
N CYS A 21 -12.25 15.43 17.59
CA CYS A 21 -13.65 15.83 17.38
C CYS A 21 -13.77 17.23 16.76
N GLY A 22 -14.93 17.50 16.17
CA GLY A 22 -15.31 18.81 15.64
C GLY A 22 -16.81 19.05 15.78
N ARG A 23 -17.27 20.22 15.37
CA ARG A 23 -18.69 20.58 15.32
C ARG A 23 -19.20 20.50 13.89
N GLN A 24 -20.49 20.21 13.75
CA GLN A 24 -21.19 20.34 12.47
C GLN A 24 -21.84 21.73 12.43
N ALA A 25 -21.68 22.45 11.32
CA ALA A 25 -22.37 23.71 11.09
C ALA A 25 -23.67 23.45 10.33
N THR A 26 -24.78 23.99 10.84
CA THR A 26 -26.09 23.95 10.18
C THR A 26 -26.50 25.38 9.86
N THR A 27 -26.60 25.69 8.56
CA THR A 27 -27.06 27.00 8.09
C THR A 27 -28.57 26.96 7.90
N TRP A 28 -29.29 27.81 8.61
CA TRP A 28 -30.73 27.95 8.49
C TRP A 28 -31.11 28.84 7.31
N SER A 29 -32.34 28.71 6.81
CA SER A 29 -32.87 29.53 5.71
C SER A 29 -32.85 31.03 6.00
N SER A 30 -32.80 31.42 7.28
CA SER A 30 -32.64 32.80 7.76
C SER A 30 -31.19 33.34 7.66
N GLY A 31 -30.22 32.52 7.22
CA GLY A 31 -28.80 32.88 7.17
C GLY A 31 -28.04 32.68 8.49
N ASN A 32 -28.73 32.27 9.56
CA ASN A 32 -28.10 31.99 10.85
C ASN A 32 -27.37 30.64 10.83
N ILE A 33 -26.11 30.63 11.27
CA ILE A 33 -25.29 29.41 11.41
C ILE A 33 -25.36 28.94 12.87
N THR A 34 -25.85 27.73 13.08
CA THR A 34 -25.83 27.07 14.39
C THR A 34 -24.82 25.93 14.39
N TYR A 35 -24.03 25.80 15.45
CA TYR A 35 -23.05 24.74 15.60
C TYR A 35 -23.55 23.64 16.53
N SER A 36 -23.31 22.38 16.16
CA SER A 36 -23.56 21.24 17.05
C SER A 36 -22.61 21.21 18.24
N ASP A 37 -22.90 20.34 19.20
CA ASP A 37 -21.90 19.89 20.19
C ASP A 37 -20.72 19.19 19.50
N CYS A 38 -19.58 19.10 20.23
CA CYS A 38 -18.39 18.40 19.75
C CYS A 38 -18.68 16.91 19.58
N GLN A 39 -18.46 16.39 18.37
CA GLN A 39 -18.70 15.00 18.00
C GLN A 39 -17.69 14.51 16.97
N ALA A 40 -17.75 13.22 16.63
CA ALA A 40 -17.01 12.69 15.49
C ALA A 40 -17.55 13.32 14.19
N CYS A 41 -16.66 13.64 13.25
CA CYS A 41 -17.05 14.07 11.92
C CYS A 41 -17.52 12.86 11.09
N SER A 42 -18.22 13.16 10.00
CA SER A 42 -18.68 12.14 9.05
C SER A 42 -17.52 11.55 8.25
N TRP A 43 -17.71 10.39 7.65
CA TRP A 43 -16.73 9.80 6.73
C TRP A 43 -16.41 10.76 5.57
N GLY A 44 -15.12 10.95 5.27
CA GLY A 44 -14.64 11.95 4.32
C GLY A 44 -14.58 13.38 4.86
N TYR A 45 -14.76 13.58 6.17
CA TYR A 45 -14.62 14.87 6.85
C TYR A 45 -13.56 14.80 7.95
N ARG A 46 -12.94 15.94 8.24
CA ARG A 46 -11.93 16.10 9.29
C ARG A 46 -12.21 17.36 10.11
N SER A 47 -11.81 17.33 11.38
CA SER A 47 -11.84 18.52 12.24
C SER A 47 -10.69 19.47 11.89
N VAL A 48 -11.04 20.70 11.51
CA VAL A 48 -10.12 21.82 11.24
C VAL A 48 -10.07 22.73 12.46
N ASP A 49 -8.85 23.09 12.85
CA ASP A 49 -8.55 23.92 14.03
C ASP A 49 -9.20 23.43 15.33
N LYS A 50 -9.46 22.12 15.41
CA LYS A 50 -10.20 21.47 16.50
C LYS A 50 -11.57 22.11 16.74
N PHE A 51 -12.19 22.69 15.71
CA PHE A 51 -13.43 23.44 15.86
C PHE A 51 -14.53 22.90 14.95
N LEU A 52 -14.29 22.87 13.64
CA LEU A 52 -15.32 22.57 12.64
C LEU A 52 -14.97 21.31 11.86
N CYS A 53 -15.96 20.46 11.61
CA CYS A 53 -15.84 19.37 10.65
C CYS A 53 -15.95 19.92 9.21
N SER A 54 -14.87 19.83 8.44
CA SER A 54 -14.84 20.18 7.01
C SER A 54 -14.63 18.95 6.15
N SER A 55 -15.10 18.99 4.90
CA SER A 55 -14.86 17.89 3.95
C SER A 55 -13.42 17.88 3.47
N CYS A 56 -12.91 16.68 3.17
CA CYS A 56 -11.57 16.51 2.64
C CYS A 56 -11.58 16.65 1.12
N ASN A 57 -11.34 17.88 0.65
CA ASN A 57 -11.39 18.26 -0.76
C ASN A 57 -10.00 18.51 -1.36
N ASP A 58 -8.93 18.14 -0.66
CA ASP A 58 -7.58 18.31 -1.18
C ASP A 58 -7.25 17.15 -2.14
N LEU A 59 -6.65 17.47 -3.29
CA LEU A 59 -6.19 16.45 -4.22
C LEU A 59 -5.11 15.59 -3.56
N LEU A 60 -5.21 14.28 -3.75
CA LEU A 60 -4.30 13.34 -3.12
C LEU A 60 -2.87 13.53 -3.69
N PRO A 61 -1.86 13.83 -2.86
CA PRO A 61 -0.50 14.09 -3.33
C PRO A 61 0.16 12.81 -3.85
N LEU A 62 1.21 12.98 -4.68
CA LEU A 62 1.90 11.86 -5.32
C LEU A 62 2.41 10.80 -4.33
N TYR A 63 2.93 11.22 -3.17
CA TYR A 63 3.43 10.30 -2.15
C TYR A 63 2.34 9.32 -1.65
N ASP A 64 1.10 9.80 -1.51
CA ASP A 64 -0.04 9.00 -1.08
C ASP A 64 -0.46 8.02 -2.17
N TRP A 65 -0.41 8.43 -3.44
CA TRP A 65 -0.60 7.53 -4.57
C TRP A 65 0.44 6.42 -4.63
N LEU A 66 1.71 6.73 -4.32
CA LEU A 66 2.77 5.72 -4.24
C LEU A 66 2.51 4.74 -3.09
N TYR A 67 2.02 5.20 -1.95
CA TYR A 67 1.60 4.32 -0.86
C TYR A 67 0.45 3.38 -1.30
N LEU A 68 -0.59 3.92 -1.96
CA LEU A 68 -1.70 3.11 -2.47
C LEU A 68 -1.23 2.10 -3.52
N LEU A 69 -0.29 2.48 -4.39
CA LEU A 69 0.35 1.59 -5.34
C LEU A 69 1.13 0.48 -4.64
N PHE A 70 1.89 0.80 -3.59
CA PHE A 70 2.59 -0.19 -2.77
C PHE A 70 1.61 -1.22 -2.16
N VAL A 71 0.50 -0.74 -1.59
CA VAL A 71 -0.56 -1.62 -1.07
C VAL A 71 -1.17 -2.49 -2.17
N ALA A 72 -1.37 -1.93 -3.37
CA ALA A 72 -1.93 -2.66 -4.50
C ALA A 72 -0.98 -3.75 -5.05
N ILE A 73 0.33 -3.49 -5.04
CA ILE A 73 1.37 -4.42 -5.52
C ILE A 73 1.50 -5.64 -4.60
N ILE A 74 1.25 -5.51 -3.29
CA ILE A 74 1.42 -6.63 -2.33
C ILE A 74 0.59 -7.86 -2.71
N PRO A 75 -0.75 -7.79 -2.89
CA PRO A 75 -1.53 -8.95 -3.34
C PRO A 75 -1.07 -9.50 -4.69
N LEU A 76 -0.68 -8.62 -5.64
CA LEU A 76 -0.20 -9.05 -6.95
C LEU A 76 1.06 -9.92 -6.86
N LEU A 77 2.05 -9.47 -6.08
CA LEU A 77 3.31 -10.20 -5.88
C LEU A 77 3.06 -11.51 -5.14
N LEU A 78 2.22 -11.49 -4.10
CA LEU A 78 1.90 -12.68 -3.32
C LEU A 78 1.14 -13.72 -4.15
N ASN A 79 0.16 -13.29 -4.96
CA ASN A 79 -0.59 -14.17 -5.84
C ASN A 79 0.31 -14.78 -6.92
N SER A 80 1.22 -13.98 -7.49
CA SER A 80 2.21 -14.46 -8.45
C SER A 80 3.17 -15.48 -7.81
N PHE A 81 3.59 -15.24 -6.56
CA PHE A 81 4.39 -16.18 -5.78
C PHE A 81 3.65 -17.51 -5.54
N PHE A 82 2.38 -17.47 -5.15
CA PHE A 82 1.57 -18.69 -4.96
C PHE A 82 1.40 -19.46 -6.26
N VAL A 83 1.20 -18.77 -7.39
CA VAL A 83 1.19 -19.42 -8.70
C VAL A 83 2.52 -20.11 -8.97
N GLN A 84 3.65 -19.44 -8.75
CA GLN A 84 4.98 -20.02 -8.98
C GLN A 84 5.28 -21.24 -8.10
N VAL A 85 4.85 -21.23 -6.83
CA VAL A 85 5.13 -22.31 -5.87
C VAL A 85 4.17 -23.49 -6.05
N TYR A 86 2.87 -23.23 -6.15
CA TYR A 86 1.86 -24.29 -6.13
C TYR A 86 1.48 -24.81 -7.52
N ALA A 87 1.74 -24.08 -8.60
CA ALA A 87 1.44 -24.54 -9.96
C ALA A 87 2.56 -25.42 -10.56
N THR A 88 3.29 -26.17 -9.71
CA THR A 88 4.50 -26.96 -10.01
C THR A 88 4.62 -27.45 -11.46
N PRO A 89 5.76 -27.19 -12.14
CA PRO A 89 5.88 -27.46 -13.57
C PRO A 89 6.13 -28.94 -13.86
N LYS A 90 5.24 -29.59 -14.62
CA LYS A 90 5.67 -30.65 -15.55
C LYS A 90 6.24 -29.98 -16.80
N ARG A 91 7.37 -30.46 -17.33
CA ARG A 91 8.17 -29.90 -18.46
C ARG A 91 7.45 -29.89 -19.83
N SER A 92 6.14 -29.69 -19.90
CA SER A 92 5.37 -29.66 -21.15
C SER A 92 5.06 -28.21 -21.59
N ALA A 93 4.98 -27.98 -22.90
CA ALA A 93 4.68 -26.66 -23.47
C ALA A 93 3.30 -26.13 -23.04
N SER A 94 2.31 -27.00 -22.86
CA SER A 94 0.97 -26.65 -22.34
C SER A 94 1.03 -26.09 -20.90
N VAL A 95 1.98 -26.54 -20.07
CA VAL A 95 2.14 -26.05 -18.69
C VAL A 95 2.63 -24.61 -18.65
N ARG A 96 3.51 -24.20 -19.59
CA ARG A 96 3.94 -22.80 -19.70
C ARG A 96 2.78 -21.87 -20.06
N GLN A 97 1.88 -22.31 -20.93
CA GLN A 97 0.68 -21.55 -21.28
C GLN A 97 -0.27 -21.41 -20.09
N HIS A 98 -0.50 -22.49 -19.33
CA HIS A 98 -1.34 -22.43 -18.12
C HIS A 98 -0.75 -21.52 -17.04
N LEU A 99 0.58 -21.56 -16.84
CA LEU A 99 1.28 -20.68 -15.91
C LEU A 99 1.14 -19.21 -16.31
N PHE A 100 1.30 -18.91 -17.61
CA PHE A 100 1.11 -17.56 -18.14
C PHE A 100 -0.33 -17.07 -17.91
N LEU A 101 -1.33 -17.90 -18.21
CA LEU A 101 -2.74 -17.56 -17.98
C LEU A 101 -3.05 -17.30 -16.51
N GLN A 102 -2.45 -18.05 -15.58
CA GLN A 102 -2.63 -17.79 -14.14
C GLN A 102 -2.02 -16.45 -13.71
N HIS A 103 -0.83 -16.08 -14.21
CA HIS A 103 -0.24 -14.77 -13.94
C HIS A 103 -1.05 -13.62 -14.56
N LEU A 104 -1.52 -13.81 -15.79
CA LEU A 104 -2.41 -12.85 -16.45
C LEU A 104 -3.71 -12.67 -15.65
N CYS A 105 -4.26 -13.76 -15.13
CA CYS A 105 -5.43 -13.72 -14.26
C CYS A 105 -5.16 -12.91 -12.98
N CYS A 106 -4.01 -13.11 -12.33
CA CYS A 106 -3.62 -12.33 -11.14
C CYS A 106 -3.50 -10.82 -11.45
N LEU A 107 -2.95 -10.47 -12.62
CA LEU A 107 -2.86 -9.09 -13.08
C LEU A 107 -4.24 -8.48 -13.34
N LEU A 108 -5.14 -9.21 -13.99
CA LEU A 108 -6.51 -8.77 -14.22
C LEU A 108 -7.26 -8.60 -12.89
N GLU A 109 -7.20 -9.59 -12.00
CA GLU A 109 -7.83 -9.54 -10.67
C GLU A 109 -7.41 -8.29 -9.89
N CYS A 110 -6.10 -8.03 -9.77
CA CYS A 110 -5.59 -6.89 -9.02
C CYS A 110 -5.85 -5.56 -9.76
N GLY A 111 -5.67 -5.54 -11.08
CA GLY A 111 -5.86 -4.34 -11.90
C GLY A 111 -7.31 -3.87 -11.93
N THR A 112 -8.27 -4.78 -12.12
CA THR A 112 -9.70 -4.44 -12.08
C THR A 112 -10.11 -4.03 -10.66
N SER A 113 -9.58 -4.70 -9.64
CA SER A 113 -9.88 -4.33 -8.25
C SER A 113 -9.39 -2.93 -7.92
N ALA A 114 -8.17 -2.56 -8.33
CA ALA A 114 -7.63 -1.22 -8.14
C ALA A 114 -8.48 -0.17 -8.86
N LEU A 115 -8.84 -0.42 -10.12
CA LEU A 115 -9.71 0.47 -10.90
C LEU A 115 -11.06 0.69 -10.23
N PHE A 116 -11.78 -0.39 -9.88
CA PHE A 116 -13.10 -0.28 -9.25
C PHE A 116 -13.04 0.37 -7.87
N SER A 117 -11.95 0.16 -7.12
CA SER A 117 -11.77 0.78 -5.79
C SER A 117 -11.62 2.30 -5.89
N VAL A 118 -10.83 2.77 -6.87
CA VAL A 118 -10.68 4.21 -7.12
C VAL A 118 -12.02 4.80 -7.60
N LEU A 119 -12.70 4.15 -8.54
CA LEU A 119 -13.99 4.63 -9.06
C LEU A 119 -15.11 4.62 -8.01
N LEU A 120 -15.02 3.78 -6.98
CA LEU A 120 -16.00 3.74 -5.89
C LEU A 120 -15.80 4.87 -4.88
N MET A 121 -14.55 5.33 -4.70
CA MET A 121 -14.26 6.43 -3.78
C MET A 121 -14.81 7.75 -4.28
N PRO A 122 -15.17 8.68 -3.38
CA PRO A 122 -15.66 9.99 -3.77
C PRO A 122 -14.55 10.81 -4.45
N PRO A 123 -14.87 11.53 -5.56
CA PRO A 123 -16.14 11.54 -6.28
C PRO A 123 -16.32 10.27 -7.12
N ARG A 124 -17.47 9.61 -6.94
CA ARG A 124 -17.80 8.34 -7.58
C ARG A 124 -17.73 8.45 -9.11
N GLY A 125 -17.08 7.49 -9.74
CA GLY A 125 -16.91 7.42 -11.19
C GLY A 125 -15.75 8.24 -11.75
N SER A 126 -14.98 8.93 -10.89
CA SER A 126 -13.79 9.68 -11.30
C SER A 126 -12.50 8.93 -10.91
N PRO A 127 -11.41 9.03 -11.70
CA PRO A 127 -10.10 8.54 -11.30
C PRO A 127 -9.39 9.46 -10.30
N LEU A 128 -9.96 10.64 -10.01
CA LEU A 128 -9.39 11.60 -9.06
C LEU A 128 -9.74 11.20 -7.63
N LEU A 129 -8.72 11.10 -6.78
CA LEU A 129 -8.89 10.89 -5.34
C LEU A 129 -8.66 12.19 -4.58
N TYR A 130 -9.55 12.44 -3.63
CA TYR A 130 -9.42 13.52 -2.66
C TYR A 130 -9.14 12.92 -1.29
N GLY A 131 -8.37 13.64 -0.48
CA GLY A 131 -7.99 13.20 0.84
C GLY A 131 -7.78 14.35 1.80
N CYS A 132 -7.51 14.01 3.06
CA CYS A 132 -7.20 15.00 4.08
C CYS A 132 -5.67 15.18 4.19
N ALA A 133 -5.23 16.38 4.56
CA ALA A 133 -3.87 16.58 5.04
C ALA A 133 -3.58 15.62 6.22
N LYS A 134 -2.32 15.19 6.37
CA LYS A 134 -1.88 14.29 7.43
C LYS A 134 -0.63 14.84 8.07
N SER A 135 -0.55 14.74 9.40
CA SER A 135 0.56 15.35 10.15
C SER A 135 1.32 14.35 11.01
N SER A 136 0.65 13.31 11.53
CA SER A 136 1.25 12.44 12.53
C SER A 136 0.67 11.03 12.52
N LEU A 137 1.46 10.08 13.03
CA LEU A 137 1.06 8.69 13.22
C LEU A 137 -0.19 8.53 14.08
N ARG A 138 -0.47 9.48 14.98
CA ARG A 138 -1.65 9.45 15.86
C ARG A 138 -2.96 9.47 15.09
N GLU A 139 -2.96 10.13 13.93
CA GLU A 139 -4.14 10.28 13.07
C GLU A 139 -4.57 8.96 12.42
N TRP A 140 -3.68 7.97 12.34
CA TRP A 140 -3.99 6.61 11.86
C TRP A 140 -4.69 5.75 12.92
N TYR A 141 -4.56 6.11 14.19
CA TYR A 141 -5.09 5.33 15.32
C TYR A 141 -5.91 6.18 16.30
N PRO A 142 -6.93 6.92 15.83
CA PRO A 142 -7.69 7.84 16.68
C PRO A 142 -8.42 7.15 17.83
N MET A 143 -8.68 5.85 17.70
CA MET A 143 -9.29 5.04 18.76
C MET A 143 -8.54 5.13 20.09
N PHE A 144 -7.20 5.27 20.05
CA PHE A 144 -6.36 5.39 21.25
C PHE A 144 -6.27 6.82 21.82
N TYR A 145 -6.82 7.81 21.11
CA TYR A 145 -6.70 9.23 21.45
C TYR A 145 -8.07 9.88 21.73
N ASN A 146 -9.06 9.08 22.15
CA ASN A 146 -10.36 9.58 22.56
C ASN A 146 -10.25 10.38 23.88
N PRO A 147 -10.71 11.65 23.91
CA PRO A 147 -10.61 12.47 25.10
C PRO A 147 -11.62 12.06 26.18
N ILE A 148 -11.20 12.20 27.44
CA ILE A 148 -12.04 11.99 28.63
C ILE A 148 -12.45 13.36 29.16
N ILE A 149 -13.74 13.64 29.17
CA ILE A 149 -14.31 14.90 29.66
C ILE A 149 -14.66 14.73 31.13
N ASN A 150 -14.16 15.65 31.96
CA ASN A 150 -14.42 15.70 33.40
C ASN A 150 -14.16 14.38 34.13
N HIS A 151 -13.21 13.56 33.65
CA HIS A 151 -12.89 12.22 34.19
C HIS A 151 -14.06 11.20 34.22
N THR A 152 -15.20 11.51 33.63
CA THR A 152 -16.41 10.68 33.72
C THR A 152 -16.89 10.16 32.37
N HIS A 153 -16.78 10.96 31.31
CA HIS A 153 -17.32 10.60 30.00
C HIS A 153 -16.25 10.63 28.91
N THR A 154 -16.10 9.51 28.20
CA THR A 154 -15.25 9.43 27.00
C THR A 154 -16.01 9.93 25.78
N LEU A 155 -15.56 11.02 25.17
CA LEU A 155 -16.11 11.46 23.89
C LEU A 155 -15.48 10.63 22.78
N ARG A 156 -16.30 9.89 22.02
CA ARG A 156 -15.81 9.02 20.94
C ARG A 156 -15.62 9.83 19.67
N CYS A 157 -14.38 10.18 19.40
CA CYS A 157 -13.93 10.88 18.19
C CYS A 157 -13.28 9.93 17.17
N THR A 158 -13.55 8.63 17.27
CA THR A 158 -12.96 7.62 16.38
C THR A 158 -13.58 7.72 14.98
N GLN A 159 -12.79 8.18 14.02
CA GLN A 159 -13.17 8.30 12.61
C GLN A 159 -11.94 8.08 11.72
N GLU A 160 -12.14 8.02 10.40
CA GLU A 160 -11.02 8.01 9.46
C GLU A 160 -10.48 9.44 9.26
N ILE A 161 -9.43 9.81 9.99
CA ILE A 161 -8.80 11.13 9.88
C ILE A 161 -7.92 11.24 8.63
N VAL A 162 -7.28 10.13 8.25
CA VAL A 162 -6.37 10.01 7.10
C VAL A 162 -7.10 9.55 5.84
N PHE A 163 -8.34 10.03 5.65
CA PHE A 163 -9.17 9.65 4.52
C PHE A 163 -8.49 9.96 3.17
N PRO A 164 -8.53 9.06 2.16
CA PRO A 164 -9.13 7.71 2.14
C PRO A 164 -8.10 6.60 2.38
N LEU A 165 -6.92 6.92 2.91
CA LEU A 165 -5.73 6.05 2.91
C LEU A 165 -5.85 4.84 3.85
N TYR A 166 -6.82 4.85 4.76
CA TYR A 166 -7.10 3.72 5.63
C TYR A 166 -8.23 2.86 5.07
N SER A 167 -9.32 3.44 4.59
CA SER A 167 -10.48 2.69 4.08
C SER A 167 -10.29 2.14 2.66
N LEU A 168 -9.62 2.87 1.77
CA LEU A 168 -9.42 2.47 0.37
C LEU A 168 -8.70 1.12 0.23
N PRO A 169 -7.63 0.83 0.98
CA PRO A 169 -7.03 -0.51 1.02
C PRO A 169 -8.03 -1.63 1.34
N PHE A 170 -8.96 -1.45 2.28
CA PHE A 170 -9.96 -2.48 2.59
C PHE A 170 -10.96 -2.67 1.44
N VAL A 171 -11.40 -1.57 0.82
CA VAL A 171 -12.25 -1.62 -0.37
C VAL A 171 -11.55 -2.38 -1.50
N TYR A 172 -10.27 -2.10 -1.72
CA TYR A 172 -9.43 -2.81 -2.68
C TYR A 172 -9.32 -4.30 -2.40
N LEU A 173 -9.01 -4.69 -1.17
CA LEU A 173 -8.90 -6.10 -0.79
C LEU A 173 -10.24 -6.84 -0.90
N ALA A 174 -11.36 -6.18 -0.63
CA ALA A 174 -12.70 -6.73 -0.85
C ALA A 174 -12.96 -6.97 -2.35
N PHE A 175 -12.62 -6.01 -3.22
CA PHE A 175 -12.69 -6.23 -4.67
C PHE A 175 -11.72 -7.30 -5.15
N CYS A 176 -10.54 -7.46 -4.55
CA CYS A 176 -9.63 -8.55 -4.87
C CYS A 176 -10.28 -9.91 -4.59
N LEU A 177 -10.98 -10.07 -3.47
CA LEU A 177 -11.72 -11.31 -3.16
C LEU A 177 -12.83 -11.58 -4.18
N ILE A 178 -13.59 -10.56 -4.56
CA ILE A 178 -14.66 -10.70 -5.56
C ILE A 178 -14.06 -11.09 -6.92
N CYS A 179 -13.04 -10.36 -7.37
CA CYS A 179 -12.37 -10.60 -8.64
C CYS A 179 -11.68 -11.97 -8.67
N LEU A 180 -11.08 -12.41 -7.55
CA LEU A 180 -10.54 -13.76 -7.39
C LEU A 180 -11.62 -14.82 -7.63
N ILE A 181 -12.78 -14.69 -6.98
CA ILE A 181 -13.87 -15.66 -7.12
C ILE A 181 -14.38 -15.65 -8.57
N ILE A 182 -14.48 -14.50 -9.22
CA ILE A 182 -14.98 -14.40 -10.60
C ILE A 182 -13.95 -14.91 -11.61
N PHE A 183 -12.80 -14.23 -11.73
CA PHE A 183 -11.81 -14.52 -12.77
C PHE A 183 -11.16 -15.87 -12.59
N ARG A 184 -10.77 -16.23 -11.36
CA ARG A 184 -10.09 -17.49 -11.10
C ARG A 184 -11.05 -18.67 -11.24
N SER A 185 -12.29 -18.59 -10.76
CA SER A 185 -13.26 -19.67 -11.00
C SER A 185 -13.56 -19.82 -12.49
N THR A 186 -13.68 -18.71 -13.22
CA THR A 186 -13.87 -18.74 -14.68
C THR A 186 -12.70 -19.43 -15.38
N LEU A 187 -11.46 -19.11 -15.00
CA LEU A 187 -10.27 -19.75 -15.54
C LEU A 187 -10.26 -21.27 -15.29
N TYR A 188 -10.58 -21.70 -14.06
CA TYR A 188 -10.59 -23.13 -13.72
C TYR A 188 -11.72 -23.89 -14.42
N LEU A 189 -12.92 -23.30 -14.53
CA LEU A 189 -14.09 -23.94 -15.12
C LEU A 189 -14.09 -23.92 -16.64
N ALA A 190 -13.58 -22.86 -17.27
CA ALA A 190 -13.60 -22.71 -18.73
C ALA A 190 -12.33 -23.29 -19.37
N VAL A 191 -11.16 -23.07 -18.77
CA VAL A 191 -9.87 -23.43 -19.38
C VAL A 191 -9.29 -24.69 -18.75
N PHE A 192 -9.29 -24.81 -17.41
CA PHE A 192 -8.61 -25.93 -16.75
C PHE A 192 -9.50 -27.15 -16.45
N LYS A 193 -10.79 -27.13 -16.81
CA LYS A 193 -11.75 -28.21 -16.50
C LYS A 193 -11.27 -29.60 -16.90
N HIS A 194 -10.59 -29.71 -18.05
CA HIS A 194 -10.09 -30.98 -18.59
C HIS A 194 -8.60 -31.20 -18.32
N HIS A 195 -7.95 -30.30 -17.57
CA HIS A 195 -6.53 -30.34 -17.26
C HIS A 195 -6.31 -30.58 -15.77
N SER A 196 -5.34 -31.42 -15.40
CA SER A 196 -4.98 -31.68 -14.00
C SER A 196 -4.13 -30.55 -13.40
N VAL A 197 -4.68 -29.33 -13.38
CA VAL A 197 -4.03 -28.14 -12.80
C VAL A 197 -4.35 -28.07 -11.31
N GLY A 198 -3.33 -27.94 -10.47
CA GLY A 198 -3.48 -27.86 -9.02
C GLY A 198 -4.21 -26.59 -8.58
N THR A 199 -5.19 -26.72 -7.69
CA THR A 199 -6.00 -25.62 -7.12
C THR A 199 -5.31 -24.88 -5.98
N GLY A 200 -4.09 -25.27 -5.61
CA GLY A 200 -3.31 -24.68 -4.52
C GLY A 200 -3.21 -23.15 -4.56
N PRO A 201 -2.91 -22.50 -5.71
CA PRO A 201 -2.85 -21.04 -5.79
C PRO A 201 -4.17 -20.36 -5.41
N TYR A 202 -5.32 -20.97 -5.77
CA TYR A 202 -6.66 -20.46 -5.48
C TYR A 202 -6.88 -20.32 -3.98
N TYR A 203 -6.71 -21.42 -3.24
CA TYR A 203 -6.94 -21.45 -1.79
C TYR A 203 -5.91 -20.62 -1.03
N ALA A 204 -4.63 -20.67 -1.42
CA ALA A 204 -3.59 -19.86 -0.78
C ALA A 204 -3.92 -18.36 -0.82
N THR A 205 -4.42 -17.87 -1.96
CA THR A 205 -4.84 -16.47 -2.09
C THR A 205 -6.09 -16.14 -1.28
N LEU A 206 -7.07 -17.05 -1.26
CA LEU A 206 -8.32 -16.87 -0.51
C LEU A 206 -8.06 -16.67 0.99
N PHE A 207 -7.07 -17.38 1.56
CA PHE A 207 -6.66 -17.19 2.96
C PHE A 207 -5.72 -15.99 3.16
N ALA A 208 -4.89 -15.68 2.17
CA ALA A 208 -3.92 -14.59 2.30
C ALA A 208 -4.56 -13.20 2.30
N ILE A 209 -5.60 -12.95 1.50
CA ILE A 209 -6.21 -11.61 1.41
C ILE A 209 -6.76 -11.12 2.77
N PRO A 210 -7.53 -11.91 3.53
CA PRO A 210 -7.95 -11.52 4.89
C PRO A 210 -6.78 -11.28 5.85
N LEU A 211 -5.68 -12.04 5.73
CA LEU A 211 -4.49 -11.82 6.53
C LEU A 211 -3.82 -10.48 6.19
N ILE A 212 -3.72 -10.13 4.90
CA ILE A 212 -3.23 -8.81 4.46
C ILE A 212 -4.10 -7.70 5.04
N ALA A 213 -5.43 -7.85 5.01
CA ALA A 213 -6.35 -6.89 5.61
C ALA A 213 -6.12 -6.74 7.13
N LEU A 214 -5.89 -7.85 7.84
CA LEU A 214 -5.57 -7.83 9.26
C LEU A 214 -4.26 -7.08 9.53
N PHE A 215 -3.19 -7.38 8.79
CA PHE A 215 -1.93 -6.65 8.92
C PHE A 215 -2.12 -5.16 8.63
N HIS A 216 -2.87 -4.81 7.58
CA HIS A 216 -3.17 -3.43 7.26
C HIS A 216 -3.89 -2.74 8.42
N ALA A 217 -4.94 -3.35 9.00
CA ALA A 217 -5.67 -2.79 10.14
C ALA A 217 -4.77 -2.49 11.35
N LEU A 218 -3.76 -3.33 11.59
CA LEU A 218 -2.86 -3.18 12.73
C LEU A 218 -1.75 -2.15 12.48
N ILE A 219 -1.13 -2.18 11.30
CA ILE A 219 0.12 -1.46 11.04
C ILE A 219 0.04 -0.43 9.90
N ALA A 220 -1.14 -0.09 9.37
CA ALA A 220 -1.28 0.85 8.23
C ALA A 220 -0.54 2.18 8.44
N GLY A 221 -0.65 2.80 9.62
CA GLY A 221 0.05 4.04 9.89
C GLY A 221 1.56 3.89 9.90
N LEU A 222 2.08 2.84 10.53
CA LEU A 222 3.51 2.54 10.54
C LEU A 222 4.00 2.27 9.11
N LEU A 223 3.25 1.45 8.36
CA LEU A 223 3.50 1.10 6.97
C LEU A 223 3.57 2.36 6.09
N TYR A 224 2.64 3.31 6.27
CA TYR A 224 2.61 4.55 5.50
C TYR A 224 3.88 5.39 5.67
N TYR A 225 4.44 5.46 6.88
CA TYR A 225 5.69 6.20 7.10
C TYR A 225 6.94 5.39 6.76
N SER A 226 6.86 4.06 6.64
CA SER A 226 8.01 3.17 6.43
C SER A 226 8.06 2.46 5.07
N PHE A 227 7.03 2.53 4.22
CA PHE A 227 6.93 1.67 3.02
C PHE A 227 8.08 1.84 2.03
N GLY A 228 8.61 3.06 1.89
CA GLY A 228 9.80 3.33 1.07
C GLY A 228 11.02 2.55 1.58
N TYR A 229 11.27 2.59 2.89
CA TYR A 229 12.36 1.83 3.52
C TYR A 229 12.13 0.32 3.47
N VAL A 230 10.90 -0.14 3.73
CA VAL A 230 10.54 -1.56 3.64
C VAL A 230 10.80 -2.08 2.24
N THR A 231 10.35 -1.35 1.21
CA THR A 231 10.57 -1.74 -0.19
C THR A 231 12.06 -1.71 -0.56
N LEU A 232 12.82 -0.75 -0.03
CA LEU A 232 14.28 -0.69 -0.23
C LEU A 232 14.96 -1.95 0.31
N VAL A 233 14.70 -2.31 1.57
CA VAL A 233 15.32 -3.50 2.21
C VAL A 233 14.87 -4.78 1.52
N CYS A 234 13.58 -4.93 1.22
CA CYS A 234 13.06 -6.10 0.53
C CYS A 234 13.64 -6.23 -0.89
N SER A 235 13.73 -5.14 -1.65
CA SER A 235 14.29 -5.20 -3.02
C SER A 235 15.76 -5.56 -3.04
N LEU A 236 16.57 -5.02 -2.12
CA LEU A 236 17.97 -5.39 -1.95
C LEU A 236 18.11 -6.87 -1.57
N GLY A 237 17.38 -7.32 -0.54
CA GLY A 237 17.43 -8.70 -0.07
C GLY A 237 17.00 -9.71 -1.13
N LEU A 238 15.90 -9.44 -1.84
CA LEU A 238 15.42 -10.31 -2.91
C LEU A 238 16.37 -10.34 -4.11
N ASN A 239 16.99 -9.21 -4.46
CA ASN A 239 18.01 -9.16 -5.51
C ASN A 239 19.23 -10.03 -5.15
N THR A 240 19.74 -9.88 -3.92
CA THR A 240 20.85 -10.71 -3.43
C THR A 240 20.48 -12.18 -3.38
N LEU A 241 19.28 -12.51 -2.92
CA LEU A 241 18.81 -13.90 -2.83
C LEU A 241 18.68 -14.51 -4.22
N HIS A 242 18.12 -13.78 -5.19
CA HIS A 242 17.98 -14.26 -6.57
C HIS A 242 19.33 -14.60 -7.19
N MET A 243 20.32 -13.71 -7.05
CA MET A 243 21.66 -13.95 -7.56
C MET A 243 22.41 -15.05 -6.81
N ALA A 244 22.16 -15.20 -5.50
CA ALA A 244 22.71 -16.30 -4.70
C ALA A 244 22.14 -17.67 -5.09
N LEU A 245 20.86 -17.73 -5.47
CA LEU A 245 20.20 -18.98 -5.89
C LEU A 245 20.64 -19.44 -7.29
N GLU A 246 20.92 -18.52 -8.21
CA GLU A 246 21.44 -18.82 -9.57
C GLU A 246 22.97 -19.07 -9.56
N ARG A 247 23.49 -19.61 -8.45
CA ARG A 247 24.93 -19.80 -8.15
C ARG A 247 25.69 -20.44 -9.32
N GLU A 248 26.56 -19.65 -9.95
CA GLU A 248 27.50 -20.11 -10.98
C GLU A 248 28.94 -19.79 -10.55
N LYS A 249 29.88 -20.73 -10.79
CA LYS A 249 31.28 -20.66 -10.33
C LYS A 249 32.12 -19.54 -10.97
N SER A 250 31.59 -18.79 -11.93
CA SER A 250 32.35 -17.76 -12.63
C SER A 250 31.52 -16.50 -12.85
N MET A 251 32.12 -15.36 -12.51
CA MET A 251 31.54 -14.02 -12.66
C MET A 251 30.94 -13.75 -14.03
N ARG A 252 31.68 -14.07 -15.09
CA ARG A 252 31.27 -13.82 -16.47
C ARG A 252 30.06 -14.67 -16.84
N LYS A 253 30.04 -15.92 -16.37
CA LYS A 253 28.96 -16.85 -16.62
C LYS A 253 27.69 -16.42 -15.88
N LEU A 254 27.80 -16.00 -14.62
CA LEU A 254 26.67 -15.44 -13.86
C LEU A 254 26.06 -14.22 -14.57
N CYS A 255 26.89 -13.28 -15.02
CA CYS A 255 26.42 -12.09 -15.76
C CYS A 255 25.71 -12.48 -17.06
N PHE A 256 26.29 -13.40 -17.85
CA PHE A 256 25.69 -13.90 -19.07
C PHE A 256 24.34 -14.56 -18.81
N GLU A 257 24.25 -15.44 -17.81
CA GLU A 257 23.02 -16.13 -17.42
C GLU A 257 21.94 -15.15 -16.94
N MET A 258 22.32 -14.11 -16.21
CA MET A 258 21.40 -13.08 -15.73
C MET A 258 20.77 -12.26 -16.86
N ILE A 259 21.53 -11.98 -17.92
CA ILE A 259 21.08 -11.13 -19.04
C ILE A 259 20.41 -11.96 -20.15
N HIS A 260 20.97 -13.13 -20.49
CA HIS A 260 20.50 -13.93 -21.62
C HIS A 260 19.34 -14.86 -21.29
N LYS A 261 19.16 -15.30 -20.03
CA LYS A 261 17.96 -16.07 -19.67
C LYS A 261 16.78 -15.12 -19.44
N PRO A 262 15.67 -15.25 -20.21
CA PRO A 262 14.56 -14.31 -20.14
C PRO A 262 13.89 -14.28 -18.77
N ARG A 263 13.83 -15.41 -18.06
CA ARG A 263 13.31 -15.50 -16.69
C ARG A 263 14.14 -14.66 -15.71
N ASN A 264 15.46 -14.81 -15.76
CA ASN A 264 16.37 -14.15 -14.82
C ASN A 264 16.41 -12.64 -15.10
N LEU A 265 16.42 -12.26 -16.37
CA LEU A 265 16.32 -10.86 -16.79
C LEU A 265 15.00 -10.22 -16.33
N PHE A 266 13.88 -10.91 -16.49
CA PHE A 266 12.57 -10.43 -16.04
C PHE A 266 12.53 -10.19 -14.53
N ILE A 267 13.01 -11.17 -13.75
CA ILE A 267 13.09 -11.06 -12.29
C ILE A 267 14.03 -9.91 -11.87
N LEU A 268 15.17 -9.76 -12.54
CA LEU A 268 16.10 -8.66 -12.30
C LEU A 268 15.45 -7.29 -12.55
N ILE A 269 14.69 -7.15 -13.65
CA ILE A 269 13.96 -5.91 -13.97
C ILE A 269 12.94 -5.58 -12.88
N ILE A 270 12.21 -6.56 -12.35
CA ILE A 270 11.26 -6.35 -11.24
C ILE A 270 11.99 -5.83 -9.99
N HIS A 271 13.10 -6.46 -9.60
CA HIS A 271 13.87 -6.02 -8.42
C HIS A 271 14.43 -4.61 -8.60
N MET A 272 14.95 -4.30 -9.79
CA MET A 272 15.41 -2.96 -10.14
C MET A 272 14.26 -1.94 -10.08
N ALA A 273 13.08 -2.29 -10.60
CA ALA A 273 11.90 -1.42 -10.53
C ALA A 273 11.44 -1.16 -9.09
N LEU A 274 11.42 -2.19 -8.23
CA LEU A 274 11.10 -2.06 -6.80
C LEU A 274 12.13 -1.20 -6.06
N PHE A 275 13.42 -1.38 -6.37
CA PHE A 275 14.49 -0.57 -5.79
C PHE A 275 14.39 0.90 -6.24
N GLY A 276 14.13 1.15 -7.53
CA GLY A 276 13.88 2.48 -8.06
C GLY A 276 12.66 3.14 -7.43
N PHE A 277 11.55 2.40 -7.29
CA PHE A 277 10.37 2.86 -6.57
C PHE A 277 10.71 3.29 -5.13
N SER A 278 11.56 2.52 -4.44
CA SER A 278 11.99 2.86 -3.07
C SER A 278 12.81 4.15 -3.00
N ILE A 279 13.77 4.35 -3.90
CA ILE A 279 14.56 5.60 -3.96
C ILE A 279 13.66 6.79 -4.28
N PHE A 280 12.74 6.62 -5.22
CA PHE A 280 11.80 7.66 -5.64
C PHE A 280 10.90 8.11 -4.48
N THR A 281 10.31 7.16 -3.75
CA THR A 281 9.43 7.44 -2.60
C THR A 281 10.17 8.15 -1.47
N LEU A 282 11.39 7.70 -1.14
CA LEU A 282 12.23 8.32 -0.10
C LEU A 282 12.67 9.73 -0.49
N THR A 283 12.94 9.97 -1.77
CA THR A 283 13.31 11.30 -2.25
C THR A 283 12.12 12.27 -2.19
N ILE A 284 10.94 11.85 -2.67
CA ILE A 284 9.73 12.67 -2.59
C ILE A 284 9.38 13.02 -1.15
N SER A 285 9.49 12.05 -0.23
CA SER A 285 9.21 12.28 1.19
C SER A 285 10.09 13.35 1.82
N ARG A 286 11.33 13.50 1.34
CA ARG A 286 12.35 14.37 1.95
C ARG A 286 12.43 15.77 1.35
N THR A 287 11.91 16.00 0.15
CA THR A 287 12.23 17.23 -0.59
C THR A 287 11.07 18.19 -0.76
N ASN A 288 11.23 19.40 -0.20
CA ASN A 288 10.42 20.57 -0.55
C ASN A 288 11.04 21.27 -1.77
N SER A 289 10.25 21.41 -2.83
CA SER A 289 10.43 22.17 -4.10
C SER A 289 11.68 21.98 -4.98
N ASN A 290 12.87 21.63 -4.47
CA ASN A 290 14.12 21.54 -5.26
C ASN A 290 14.61 20.09 -5.53
N GLY A 291 13.79 19.08 -5.26
CA GLY A 291 14.18 17.66 -5.23
C GLY A 291 14.24 16.92 -6.55
N SER A 292 13.94 17.57 -7.68
CA SER A 292 13.89 16.91 -8.98
C SER A 292 15.26 16.35 -9.40
N PHE A 293 16.34 17.11 -9.19
CA PHE A 293 17.69 16.69 -9.59
C PHE A 293 18.22 15.52 -8.76
N ILE A 294 18.05 15.56 -7.43
CA ILE A 294 18.47 14.47 -6.53
C ILE A 294 17.69 13.20 -6.84
N SER A 295 16.39 13.31 -7.12
CA SER A 295 15.55 12.18 -7.53
C SER A 295 16.03 11.56 -8.84
N LEU A 296 16.41 12.39 -9.83
CA LEU A 296 16.96 11.93 -11.11
C LEU A 296 18.30 11.22 -10.93
N CYS A 297 19.21 11.78 -10.12
CA CYS A 297 20.48 11.13 -9.79
C CYS A 297 20.26 9.80 -9.05
N GLY A 298 19.28 9.73 -8.14
CA GLY A 298 18.90 8.49 -7.46
C GLY A 298 18.43 7.40 -8.43
N MET A 299 17.72 7.77 -9.50
CA MET A 299 17.27 6.79 -10.51
C MET A 299 18.43 6.19 -11.32
N LEU A 300 19.53 6.92 -11.51
CA LEU A 300 20.74 6.38 -12.15
C LEU A 300 21.41 5.29 -11.30
N LEU A 301 21.16 5.25 -9.99
CA LEU A 301 21.71 4.26 -9.07
C LEU A 301 20.90 2.97 -9.01
N VAL A 302 19.79 2.87 -9.75
CA VAL A 302 18.94 1.66 -9.74
C VAL A 302 19.66 0.35 -10.09
N PRO A 303 20.55 0.27 -11.09
CA PRO A 303 21.27 -0.97 -11.38
C PRO A 303 22.43 -1.23 -10.41
N LEU A 304 22.76 -0.27 -9.54
CA LEU A 304 23.95 -0.34 -8.68
C LEU A 304 23.96 -1.56 -7.75
N PRO A 305 22.87 -1.95 -7.06
CA PRO A 305 22.91 -3.12 -6.18
C PRO A 305 23.26 -4.42 -6.92
N SER A 306 22.70 -4.58 -8.11
CA SER A 306 22.96 -5.74 -8.98
C SER A 306 24.41 -5.76 -9.45
N PHE A 307 24.93 -4.60 -9.85
CA PHE A 307 26.32 -4.47 -10.28
C PHE A 307 27.31 -4.71 -9.12
N LEU A 308 27.04 -4.12 -7.95
CA LEU A 308 27.85 -4.31 -6.75
C LEU A 308 27.92 -5.78 -6.36
N TYR A 309 26.77 -6.48 -6.31
CA TYR A 309 26.75 -7.91 -6.01
C TYR A 309 27.63 -8.71 -6.97
N LEU A 310 27.53 -8.43 -8.28
CA LEU A 310 28.39 -9.08 -9.27
C LEU A 310 29.86 -8.80 -8.96
N VAL A 311 30.27 -7.55 -8.77
CA VAL A 311 31.69 -7.26 -8.49
C VAL A 311 32.18 -7.95 -7.20
N THR A 312 31.32 -8.05 -6.17
CA THR A 312 31.72 -8.59 -4.87
C THR A 312 31.64 -10.11 -4.75
N VAL A 313 30.85 -10.80 -5.56
CA VAL A 313 30.58 -12.24 -5.33
C VAL A 313 31.83 -13.11 -5.43
N GLY A 314 32.82 -12.71 -6.25
CA GLY A 314 34.12 -13.38 -6.30
C GLY A 314 34.99 -13.24 -5.05
N ILE A 315 34.72 -12.24 -4.20
CA ILE A 315 35.45 -11.98 -2.94
C ILE A 315 34.68 -12.55 -1.74
N THR A 316 33.35 -12.50 -1.79
CA THR A 316 32.48 -12.95 -0.69
C THR A 316 32.21 -14.45 -0.67
N ASP A 317 32.57 -15.20 -1.72
CA ASP A 317 32.40 -16.65 -1.76
C ASP A 317 33.59 -17.37 -1.07
N PRO A 318 33.37 -18.06 0.06
CA PRO A 318 34.43 -18.77 0.77
C PRO A 318 35.10 -19.86 -0.08
N GLU A 319 34.41 -20.46 -1.06
CA GLU A 319 35.03 -21.45 -1.96
C GLU A 319 36.04 -20.80 -2.93
N HIS A 320 35.87 -19.53 -3.29
CA HIS A 320 36.81 -18.81 -4.15
C HIS A 320 38.05 -18.37 -3.37
N VAL A 321 37.90 -18.04 -2.08
CA VAL A 321 39.02 -17.68 -1.21
C VAL A 321 39.95 -18.88 -0.96
N HIS A 322 39.39 -20.08 -0.83
CA HIS A 322 40.18 -21.31 -0.58
C HIS A 322 40.83 -21.90 -1.85
N ASN A 323 40.33 -21.59 -3.04
CA ASN A 323 40.93 -22.07 -4.31
C ASN A 323 41.98 -21.11 -4.90
N ALA A 324 42.20 -19.94 -4.27
CA ALA A 324 43.19 -18.94 -4.69
C ALA A 324 44.54 -19.03 -3.92
N SER A 325 44.69 -20.03 -3.04
CA SER A 325 45.94 -20.39 -2.34
C SER A 325 46.56 -21.65 -2.93
#